data_AF-A0A518CNE9-F1
#
_entry.id   AF-A0A518CNE9-F1
#
_cell.length_a   1.000
_cell.length_b   1.000
_cell.length_c   1.000
_cell.angle_alpha   90.00
_cell.angle_beta   90.00
_cell.angle_gamma   90.00
#
_symmetry.space_group_name_H-M   'P 1'
#
loop_
_entity.id
_entity.type
_entity.pdbx_description
1 polymer ?
#
loop_
_entity_poly.entity_id
_entity_poly.type
_entity_poly.pdbx_seq_one_letter_code
_entity_poly.pdbx_strand_id
1 'polypeptide(L)'
;MKAQDSDRTERIGTGIAMAVFESLGFAFREQSESDYGIDAHAELIVTEKPTGQLLGLQLKSGPSYLSETCNDGYVFRTDKKHVDYWLKHALPVLICLGDVDTKTIYWQVVNSDTAVSTGKGFKFTVPTTQTIGPASKTALASLLTPVVATDRYTIFKTDDTSHGAAKRYSFEVVLNGSVSKAEVAAIVRQVTDEGQKRRYHRNHMVEGQWGDTDAYVVWTYIYPSAEDHSRRNHVCRSIWIHDSLAPEFRPMGFDGENVGDNIIVDWSDKYDFLTEHVSTHTLSKEAYFSEVLPRIYELKSALTTIEANLLALANSDSQETDFLAATEAERSRINEIYFEITDLPYAPFECRDMDTKLESFVAFLHNIWLFYSDEGRTSWDEQSRLEQSLQQRSYACETLRHLEYELSKAR
;
A
#
# COMPACT_ATOMS: atom_id res chain seq x y z
N MET A 1 -2.98 9.02 -62.74
CA MET A 1 -3.02 8.74 -61.29
C MET A 1 -4.00 9.71 -60.65
N LYS A 2 -5.04 9.25 -59.95
CA LYS A 2 -5.95 10.13 -59.19
C LYS A 2 -5.60 9.96 -57.72
N ALA A 3 -5.32 11.05 -57.01
CA ALA A 3 -5.29 11.01 -55.56
C ALA A 3 -6.72 10.71 -55.09
N GLN A 4 -6.90 9.68 -54.26
CA GLN A 4 -8.21 9.44 -53.64
C GLN A 4 -8.41 10.49 -52.53
N ASP A 5 -9.61 11.08 -52.47
CA ASP A 5 -9.92 12.08 -51.43
C ASP A 5 -9.93 11.45 -50.01
N SER A 6 -10.11 10.14 -49.91
CA SER A 6 -9.98 9.36 -48.66
C SER A 6 -8.57 9.46 -48.09
N ASP A 7 -7.54 9.21 -48.89
CA ASP A 7 -6.14 9.21 -48.44
C ASP A 7 -5.71 10.59 -47.94
N ARG A 8 -6.24 11.65 -48.57
CA ARG A 8 -6.03 13.03 -48.12
C ARG A 8 -6.70 13.30 -46.77
N THR A 9 -7.91 12.80 -46.59
CA THR A 9 -8.68 12.96 -45.35
C THR A 9 -8.00 12.24 -44.20
N GLU A 10 -7.54 11.00 -44.42
CA GLU A 10 -6.76 10.24 -43.44
C GLU A 10 -5.47 10.98 -43.06
N ARG A 11 -4.72 11.48 -44.06
CA ARG A 11 -3.47 12.22 -43.81
C ARG A 11 -3.69 13.51 -43.01
N ILE A 12 -4.77 14.25 -43.31
CA ILE A 12 -5.15 15.45 -42.54
C ILE A 12 -5.49 15.07 -41.10
N GLY A 13 -6.25 13.99 -40.91
CA GLY A 13 -6.61 13.45 -39.60
C GLY A 13 -5.39 13.08 -38.75
N THR A 14 -4.42 12.37 -39.32
CA THR A 14 -3.15 12.07 -38.64
C THR A 14 -2.40 13.33 -38.25
N GLY A 15 -2.37 14.35 -39.12
CA GLY A 15 -1.76 15.64 -38.80
C GLY A 15 -2.43 16.38 -37.64
N ILE A 16 -3.77 16.30 -37.56
CA ILE A 16 -4.54 16.85 -36.43
C ILE A 16 -4.19 16.08 -35.14
N ALA A 17 -4.23 14.74 -35.18
CA ALA A 17 -3.91 13.92 -34.03
C ALA A 17 -2.49 14.20 -33.50
N MET A 18 -1.49 14.23 -34.38
CA MET A 18 -0.11 14.59 -34.04
C MET A 18 -0.05 15.93 -33.31
N ALA A 19 -0.64 16.99 -33.89
CA ALA A 19 -0.59 18.33 -33.29
C ALA A 19 -1.23 18.36 -31.89
N VAL A 20 -2.36 17.68 -31.70
CA VAL A 20 -3.05 17.67 -30.41
C VAL A 20 -2.26 16.87 -29.37
N PHE A 21 -1.80 15.64 -29.68
CA PHE A 21 -1.02 14.85 -28.73
C PHE A 21 0.29 15.55 -28.31
N GLU A 22 1.01 16.13 -29.28
CA GLU A 22 2.23 16.91 -29.00
C GLU A 22 1.93 18.11 -28.08
N SER A 23 0.82 18.82 -28.31
CA SER A 23 0.41 19.95 -27.46
C SER A 23 0.07 19.54 -26.02
N LEU A 24 -0.27 18.27 -25.79
CA LEU A 24 -0.55 17.71 -24.46
C LEU A 24 0.69 17.16 -23.77
N GLY A 25 1.86 17.19 -24.43
CA GLY A 25 3.09 16.60 -23.92
C GLY A 25 3.15 15.09 -24.15
N PHE A 26 2.58 14.61 -25.26
CA PHE A 26 2.82 13.26 -25.75
C PHE A 26 3.62 13.31 -27.05
N ALA A 27 4.83 12.76 -27.06
CA ALA A 27 5.64 12.63 -28.27
C ALA A 27 4.98 11.63 -29.22
N PHE A 28 4.56 12.12 -30.39
CA PHE A 28 3.77 11.37 -31.36
C PHE A 28 4.68 10.75 -32.43
N ARG A 29 4.49 9.46 -32.69
CA ARG A 29 5.28 8.68 -33.66
C ARG A 29 4.37 7.90 -34.58
N GLU A 30 4.16 8.43 -35.78
CA GLU A 30 3.45 7.73 -36.84
C GLU A 30 4.19 6.44 -37.22
N GLN A 31 3.45 5.34 -37.42
CA GLN A 31 3.99 4.06 -37.86
C GLN A 31 3.92 3.96 -39.40
N SER A 32 5.05 3.67 -40.04
CA SER A 32 5.16 3.61 -41.50
C SER A 32 4.70 2.29 -42.12
N GLU A 33 4.52 1.24 -41.31
CA GLU A 33 4.11 -0.11 -41.74
C GLU A 33 2.87 -0.54 -40.92
N SER A 34 1.68 -0.19 -41.39
CA SER A 34 0.42 -0.57 -40.71
C SER A 34 -0.18 -1.85 -41.30
N ASP A 35 0.38 -3.01 -40.95
CA ASP A 35 -0.22 -4.31 -41.31
C ASP A 35 -1.17 -4.86 -40.22
N TYR A 36 -1.13 -4.31 -39.00
CA TYR A 36 -1.84 -4.88 -37.84
C TYR A 36 -2.78 -3.90 -37.11
N GLY A 37 -2.91 -2.66 -37.60
CA GLY A 37 -3.89 -1.69 -37.09
C GLY A 37 -3.45 -0.96 -35.82
N ILE A 38 -2.22 -0.44 -35.80
CA ILE A 38 -1.80 0.67 -34.93
C ILE A 38 -1.13 1.69 -35.84
N ASP A 39 -1.75 2.85 -35.98
CA ASP A 39 -1.32 3.89 -36.92
C ASP A 39 -0.24 4.81 -36.30
N ALA A 40 -0.24 4.95 -34.97
CA ALA A 40 0.76 5.75 -34.26
C ALA A 40 0.99 5.29 -32.82
N HIS A 41 2.12 5.72 -32.26
CA HIS A 41 2.38 5.68 -30.83
C HIS A 41 2.43 7.09 -30.24
N ALA A 42 1.95 7.26 -29.01
CA ALA A 42 2.05 8.51 -28.26
C ALA A 42 2.72 8.25 -26.91
N GLU A 43 3.90 8.80 -26.70
CA GLU A 43 4.68 8.62 -25.46
C GLU A 43 4.53 9.82 -24.53
N LEU A 44 4.21 9.60 -23.27
CA LEU A 44 4.11 10.69 -22.30
C LEU A 44 5.48 11.32 -22.03
N ILE A 45 5.54 12.65 -22.08
CA ILE A 45 6.68 13.48 -21.70
C ILE A 45 6.39 14.16 -20.36
N VAL A 46 7.27 13.96 -19.38
CA VAL A 46 7.18 14.60 -18.06
C VAL A 46 8.47 15.36 -17.81
N THR A 47 8.38 16.64 -17.44
CA THR A 47 9.57 17.49 -17.18
C THR A 47 10.60 17.44 -18.31
N GLU A 48 10.13 17.55 -19.56
CA GLU A 48 10.94 17.49 -20.79
C GLU A 48 11.66 16.15 -21.05
N LYS A 49 11.31 15.09 -20.32
CA LYS A 49 11.90 13.76 -20.49
C LYS A 49 10.87 12.74 -21.00
N PRO A 50 11.23 11.92 -22.00
CA PRO A 50 10.42 10.76 -22.39
C PRO A 50 10.35 9.75 -21.25
N THR A 51 9.14 9.27 -20.94
CA THR A 51 8.88 8.37 -19.80
C THR A 51 9.05 6.88 -20.14
N GLY A 52 9.08 6.52 -21.42
CA GLY A 52 8.98 5.13 -21.89
C GLY A 52 7.57 4.56 -21.80
N GLN A 53 6.56 5.34 -21.43
CA GLN A 53 5.16 4.90 -21.36
C GLN A 53 4.39 5.37 -22.61
N LEU A 54 3.89 4.42 -23.40
CA LEU A 54 3.30 4.69 -24.71
C LEU A 54 1.86 4.20 -24.83
N LEU A 55 1.04 4.97 -25.54
CA LEU A 55 -0.27 4.57 -26.06
C LEU A 55 -0.12 4.04 -27.48
N GLY A 56 -0.84 2.99 -27.81
CA GLY A 56 -1.14 2.60 -29.18
C GLY A 56 -2.36 3.36 -29.70
N LEU A 57 -2.28 3.95 -30.89
CA LEU A 57 -3.36 4.74 -31.47
C LEU A 57 -3.81 4.10 -32.79
N GLN A 58 -5.11 3.80 -32.87
CA GLN A 58 -5.79 3.49 -34.13
C GLN A 58 -6.57 4.72 -34.58
N LEU A 59 -6.14 5.34 -35.67
CA LEU A 59 -6.68 6.59 -36.20
C LEU A 59 -7.62 6.33 -37.37
N LYS A 60 -8.84 6.83 -37.28
CA LYS A 60 -9.82 6.79 -38.38
C LYS A 60 -10.42 8.17 -38.56
N SER A 61 -10.28 8.74 -39.76
CA SER A 61 -10.71 10.11 -40.04
C SER A 61 -11.62 10.16 -41.26
N GLY A 62 -12.68 10.94 -41.13
CA GLY A 62 -13.63 11.20 -42.21
C GLY A 62 -15.10 11.03 -41.80
N PRO A 63 -16.04 11.63 -42.55
CA PRO A 63 -17.45 11.72 -42.14
C PRO A 63 -18.14 10.37 -41.94
N SER A 64 -17.69 9.31 -42.64
CA SER A 64 -18.26 7.96 -42.50
C SER A 64 -18.10 7.40 -41.09
N TYR A 65 -16.96 7.66 -40.42
CA TYR A 65 -16.71 7.19 -39.06
C TYR A 65 -17.51 7.95 -37.99
N LEU A 66 -18.08 9.10 -38.35
CA LEU A 66 -18.91 9.94 -37.49
C LEU A 66 -20.40 9.88 -37.86
N SER A 67 -20.78 9.00 -38.80
CA SER A 67 -22.14 8.92 -39.33
C SER A 67 -23.08 8.02 -38.53
N GLU A 68 -22.57 6.91 -37.99
CA GLU A 68 -23.35 6.01 -37.14
C GLU A 68 -23.29 6.48 -35.70
N THR A 69 -24.44 6.84 -35.12
CA THR A 69 -24.54 7.37 -33.76
C THR A 69 -25.44 6.52 -32.86
N CYS A 70 -25.23 6.65 -31.56
CA CYS A 70 -26.11 6.17 -30.51
C CYS A 70 -26.33 7.31 -29.49
N ASN A 71 -27.09 7.05 -28.41
CA ASN A 71 -27.44 8.08 -27.43
C ASN A 71 -26.21 8.83 -26.89
N ASP A 72 -25.08 8.13 -26.72
CA ASP A 72 -23.93 8.63 -25.97
C ASP A 72 -22.67 8.84 -26.84
N GLY A 73 -22.73 8.62 -28.16
CA GLY A 73 -21.56 8.77 -29.02
C GLY A 73 -21.64 8.18 -30.43
N TYR A 74 -20.48 8.11 -31.09
CA TYR A 74 -20.29 7.49 -32.40
C TYR A 74 -20.08 5.98 -32.26
N VAL A 75 -20.59 5.20 -33.21
CA VAL A 75 -20.44 3.73 -33.21
C VAL A 75 -19.33 3.35 -34.17
N PHE A 76 -18.21 2.86 -33.65
CA PHE A 76 -17.12 2.30 -34.44
C PHE A 76 -17.28 0.77 -34.55
N ARG A 77 -17.30 0.24 -35.77
CA ARG A 77 -17.44 -1.20 -36.03
C ARG A 77 -16.15 -1.76 -36.60
N THR A 78 -15.75 -2.93 -36.11
CA THR A 78 -14.56 -3.63 -36.61
C THR A 78 -14.72 -5.15 -36.49
N ASP A 79 -13.82 -5.89 -37.12
CA ASP A 79 -13.79 -7.34 -37.05
C ASP A 79 -13.16 -7.85 -35.75
N LYS A 80 -13.32 -9.16 -35.51
CA LYS A 80 -12.75 -9.83 -34.35
C LYS A 80 -11.22 -9.86 -34.36
N LYS A 81 -10.57 -9.90 -35.52
CA LYS A 81 -9.11 -10.02 -35.63
C LYS A 81 -8.43 -8.78 -35.07
N HIS A 82 -8.93 -7.60 -35.42
CA HIS A 82 -8.41 -6.33 -34.88
C HIS A 82 -8.63 -6.23 -33.37
N VAL A 83 -9.83 -6.55 -32.88
CA VAL A 83 -10.11 -6.49 -31.43
C VAL A 83 -9.26 -7.48 -30.64
N ASP A 84 -9.12 -8.72 -31.12
CA ASP A 84 -8.28 -9.73 -30.47
C ASP A 84 -6.79 -9.30 -30.43
N TYR A 85 -6.32 -8.56 -31.45
CA TYR A 85 -4.98 -7.99 -31.48
C TYR A 85 -4.83 -6.83 -30.49
N TRP A 86 -5.75 -5.86 -30.51
CA TRP A 86 -5.71 -4.69 -29.62
C TRP A 86 -5.84 -5.06 -28.14
N LEU A 87 -6.74 -5.99 -27.79
CA LEU A 87 -6.92 -6.45 -26.40
C LEU A 87 -5.69 -7.18 -25.84
N LYS A 88 -4.83 -7.72 -26.70
CA LYS A 88 -3.59 -8.42 -26.31
C LYS A 88 -2.35 -7.55 -26.51
N HIS A 89 -2.53 -6.30 -26.94
CA HIS A 89 -1.43 -5.41 -27.24
C HIS A 89 -0.70 -5.00 -25.96
N ALA A 90 0.63 -4.92 -26.01
CA ALA A 90 1.45 -4.59 -24.84
C ALA A 90 1.24 -3.14 -24.35
N LEU A 91 0.84 -2.26 -25.26
CA LEU A 91 0.45 -0.88 -24.97
C LEU A 91 -1.08 -0.77 -24.85
N PRO A 92 -1.61 0.08 -23.95
CA PRO A 92 -3.02 0.48 -24.00
C PRO A 92 -3.36 1.05 -25.38
N VAL A 93 -4.41 0.54 -26.01
CA VAL A 93 -4.83 0.96 -27.37
C VAL A 93 -6.04 1.88 -27.28
N LEU A 94 -5.98 2.98 -28.05
CA LEU A 94 -7.10 3.90 -28.25
C LEU A 94 -7.63 3.79 -29.68
N ILE A 95 -8.96 3.79 -29.81
CA ILE A 95 -9.63 4.10 -31.06
C ILE A 95 -9.85 5.62 -31.07
N CYS A 96 -9.32 6.28 -32.10
CA CYS A 96 -9.39 7.73 -32.28
C CYS A 96 -10.14 8.05 -33.57
N LEU A 97 -11.27 8.75 -33.45
CA LEU A 97 -12.08 9.21 -34.58
C LEU A 97 -11.83 10.69 -34.83
N GLY A 98 -11.28 11.03 -36.00
CA GLY A 98 -10.95 12.39 -36.39
C GLY A 98 -12.03 13.08 -37.20
N ASP A 99 -12.52 14.21 -36.69
CA ASP A 99 -13.30 15.20 -37.42
C ASP A 99 -12.35 16.25 -38.02
N VAL A 100 -12.19 16.22 -39.34
CA VAL A 100 -11.28 17.12 -40.06
C VAL A 100 -11.81 18.55 -40.17
N ASP A 101 -13.13 18.73 -40.12
CA ASP A 101 -13.78 20.03 -40.27
C ASP A 101 -13.68 20.83 -38.97
N THR A 102 -13.94 20.17 -37.83
CA THR A 102 -13.83 20.78 -36.49
C THR A 102 -12.44 20.62 -35.86
N LYS A 103 -11.54 19.86 -36.50
CA LYS A 103 -10.21 19.49 -35.97
C LYS A 103 -10.28 18.82 -34.59
N THR A 104 -11.31 18.01 -34.37
CA THR A 104 -11.55 17.33 -33.10
C THR A 104 -11.21 15.85 -33.23
N ILE A 105 -10.49 15.31 -32.24
CA ILE A 105 -10.27 13.85 -32.13
C ILE A 105 -11.12 13.34 -30.97
N TYR A 106 -12.09 12.48 -31.26
CA TYR A 106 -12.84 11.72 -30.27
C TYR A 106 -12.13 10.41 -29.99
N TRP A 107 -12.19 9.90 -28.76
CA TRP A 107 -11.44 8.70 -28.40
C TRP A 107 -12.19 7.75 -27.47
N GLN A 108 -11.82 6.47 -27.55
CA GLN A 108 -12.25 5.42 -26.62
C GLN A 108 -11.12 4.43 -26.38
N VAL A 109 -10.95 3.97 -25.14
CA VAL A 109 -9.99 2.92 -24.80
C VAL A 109 -10.50 1.56 -25.26
N VAL A 110 -9.60 0.70 -25.74
CA VAL A 110 -9.91 -0.70 -26.07
C VAL A 110 -9.68 -1.58 -24.85
N ASN A 111 -10.75 -2.14 -24.27
CA ASN A 111 -10.70 -3.15 -23.21
C ASN A 111 -11.94 -4.06 -23.27
N SER A 112 -12.06 -5.02 -22.35
CA SER A 112 -13.19 -5.96 -22.30
C SER A 112 -14.55 -5.29 -22.07
N ASP A 113 -14.56 -4.10 -21.47
CA ASP A 113 -15.80 -3.39 -21.09
C ASP A 113 -16.31 -2.52 -22.24
N THR A 114 -15.39 -2.00 -23.06
CA THR A 114 -15.73 -1.14 -24.21
C THR A 114 -15.93 -1.94 -25.50
N ALA A 115 -15.37 -3.14 -25.60
CA ALA A 115 -15.51 -4.02 -26.75
C ALA A 115 -16.81 -4.84 -26.70
N VAL A 116 -17.85 -4.41 -27.43
CA VAL A 116 -19.15 -5.10 -27.45
C VAL A 116 -19.28 -6.02 -28.66
N SER A 117 -19.43 -7.33 -28.43
CA SER A 117 -19.65 -8.28 -29.52
C SER A 117 -20.99 -8.06 -30.22
N THR A 118 -20.99 -8.15 -31.55
CA THR A 118 -22.18 -8.12 -32.41
C THR A 118 -22.50 -9.49 -33.01
N GLY A 119 -21.87 -10.55 -32.51
CA GLY A 119 -21.94 -11.91 -33.05
C GLY A 119 -21.01 -12.15 -34.26
N LYS A 120 -20.98 -11.23 -35.24
CA LYS A 120 -20.10 -11.32 -36.42
C LYS A 120 -18.81 -10.50 -36.31
N GLY A 121 -18.80 -9.51 -35.41
CA GLY A 121 -17.65 -8.65 -35.15
C GLY A 121 -17.82 -7.95 -33.81
N PHE A 122 -17.26 -6.75 -33.71
CA PHE A 122 -17.33 -5.94 -32.50
C PHE A 122 -17.75 -4.51 -32.82
N LYS A 123 -18.25 -3.83 -31.80
CA LYS A 123 -18.51 -2.41 -31.82
C LYS A 123 -17.97 -1.72 -30.58
N PHE A 124 -17.58 -0.47 -30.75
CA PHE A 124 -17.18 0.44 -29.68
C PHE A 124 -18.06 1.67 -29.77
N THR A 125 -18.49 2.17 -28.61
CA THR A 125 -19.12 3.48 -28.49
C THR A 125 -18.04 4.50 -28.15
N VAL A 126 -17.79 5.44 -29.05
CA VAL A 126 -16.82 6.54 -28.89
C VAL A 126 -17.59 7.79 -28.45
N PRO A 127 -17.49 8.20 -27.16
CA PRO A 127 -18.36 9.25 -26.65
C PRO A 127 -18.07 10.61 -27.28
N THR A 128 -19.12 11.37 -27.62
CA THR A 128 -18.99 12.73 -28.18
C THR A 128 -18.41 13.73 -27.18
N THR A 129 -18.50 13.43 -25.89
CA THR A 129 -17.88 14.23 -24.81
C THR A 129 -16.40 13.91 -24.58
N GLN A 130 -15.91 12.79 -25.14
CA GLN A 130 -14.56 12.28 -24.88
C GLN A 130 -13.61 12.65 -26.02
N THR A 131 -13.12 13.89 -25.96
CA THR A 131 -12.19 14.47 -26.95
C THR A 131 -10.76 14.49 -26.44
N ILE A 132 -9.77 14.38 -27.33
CA ILE A 132 -8.36 14.62 -26.99
C ILE A 132 -8.15 16.12 -26.85
N GLY A 133 -7.78 16.57 -25.64
CA GLY A 133 -7.50 17.97 -25.32
C GLY A 133 -6.98 18.12 -23.89
N PRO A 134 -6.77 19.36 -23.39
CA PRO A 134 -6.18 19.59 -22.07
C PRO A 134 -6.90 18.85 -20.94
N ALA A 135 -8.24 18.78 -21.00
CA ALA A 135 -9.07 18.10 -20.00
C ALA A 135 -8.89 16.57 -20.00
N SER A 136 -8.47 15.96 -21.11
CA SER A 136 -8.28 14.50 -21.20
C SER A 136 -6.87 14.06 -20.83
N LYS A 137 -5.90 14.97 -20.65
CA LYS A 137 -4.50 14.62 -20.39
C LYS A 137 -4.34 13.68 -19.19
N THR A 138 -5.02 13.97 -18.08
CA THR A 138 -4.98 13.13 -16.88
C THR A 138 -5.54 11.73 -17.14
N ALA A 139 -6.67 11.64 -17.84
CA ALA A 139 -7.28 10.36 -18.20
C ALA A 139 -6.41 9.55 -19.16
N LEU A 140 -5.73 10.20 -20.12
CA LEU A 140 -4.79 9.52 -21.02
C LEU A 140 -3.54 9.04 -20.28
N ALA A 141 -3.03 9.83 -19.33
CA ALA A 141 -1.90 9.46 -18.50
C ALA A 141 -2.23 8.30 -17.54
N SER A 142 -3.46 8.22 -17.03
CA SER A 142 -3.86 7.11 -16.16
C SER A 142 -3.89 5.77 -16.91
N LEU A 143 -4.23 5.76 -18.20
CA LEU A 143 -4.19 4.55 -19.03
C LEU A 143 -2.78 3.96 -19.17
N LEU A 144 -1.73 4.78 -19.07
CA LEU A 144 -0.33 4.36 -19.15
C LEU A 144 0.19 3.62 -17.91
N THR A 145 -0.70 3.40 -16.95
CA THR A 145 -0.40 2.68 -15.72
C THR A 145 -0.37 1.19 -15.99
N PRO A 146 0.71 0.49 -15.62
CA PRO A 146 0.75 -0.96 -15.73
C PRO A 146 -0.42 -1.59 -14.97
N VAL A 147 -1.23 -2.44 -15.60
CA VAL A 147 -2.12 -3.33 -14.83
C VAL A 147 -1.24 -4.42 -14.26
N VAL A 148 -0.97 -4.33 -12.96
CA VAL A 148 -0.15 -5.33 -12.26
C VAL A 148 -1.04 -6.52 -11.92
N ALA A 149 -0.59 -7.72 -12.26
CA ALA A 149 -1.31 -8.94 -11.89
C ALA A 149 -1.34 -9.10 -10.36
N THR A 150 -2.46 -9.58 -9.82
CA THR A 150 -2.67 -9.69 -8.37
C THR A 150 -1.75 -10.70 -7.69
N ASP A 151 -1.05 -11.55 -8.44
CA ASP A 151 -0.03 -12.48 -7.93
C ASP A 151 1.32 -11.79 -7.65
N ARG A 152 1.50 -10.52 -8.07
CA ARG A 152 2.70 -9.71 -7.84
C ARG A 152 2.75 -9.08 -6.46
N TYR A 153 1.67 -9.15 -5.69
CA TYR A 153 1.61 -8.67 -4.32
C TYR A 153 0.63 -9.49 -3.49
N THR A 154 0.69 -9.31 -2.18
CA THR A 154 -0.23 -9.92 -1.21
C THR A 154 -0.75 -8.81 -0.30
N ILE A 155 -2.07 -8.66 -0.17
CA ILE A 155 -2.65 -7.86 0.91
C ILE A 155 -2.45 -8.65 2.21
N PHE A 156 -1.42 -8.27 2.96
CA PHE A 156 -1.00 -8.96 4.18
C PHE A 156 -1.92 -8.63 5.35
N LYS A 157 -2.40 -7.38 5.41
CA LYS A 157 -3.33 -6.91 6.43
C LYS A 157 -4.32 -5.89 5.88
N THR A 158 -5.54 -5.93 6.40
CA THR A 158 -6.55 -4.88 6.22
C THR A 158 -7.13 -4.52 7.58
N ASP A 159 -7.04 -3.26 7.97
CA ASP A 159 -7.68 -2.74 9.18
C ASP A 159 -8.78 -1.74 8.84
N ASP A 160 -9.85 -1.79 9.63
CA ASP A 160 -10.92 -0.79 9.63
C ASP A 160 -10.60 0.26 10.69
N THR A 161 -10.20 1.45 10.24
CA THR A 161 -9.83 2.60 11.08
C THR A 161 -10.95 3.65 11.12
N SER A 162 -12.18 3.26 10.78
CA SER A 162 -13.34 4.14 10.74
C SER A 162 -13.66 4.74 12.12
N HIS A 163 -14.26 5.92 12.11
CA HIS A 163 -14.90 6.53 13.28
C HIS A 163 -16.27 7.10 12.89
N GLY A 164 -16.97 7.76 13.81
CA GLY A 164 -18.37 8.19 13.61
C GLY A 164 -18.62 9.18 12.47
N ALA A 165 -17.59 9.74 11.84
CA ALA A 165 -17.71 10.74 10.78
C ALA A 165 -17.03 10.33 9.46
N ALA A 166 -16.29 9.23 9.43
CA ALA A 166 -15.69 8.72 8.20
C ALA A 166 -15.47 7.19 8.27
N LYS A 167 -15.89 6.49 7.22
CA LYS A 167 -15.48 5.12 6.90
C LYS A 167 -14.07 5.12 6.32
N ARG A 168 -13.16 4.31 6.87
CA ARG A 168 -11.73 4.36 6.53
C ARG A 168 -11.06 3.00 6.64
N TYR A 169 -10.09 2.75 5.76
CA TYR A 169 -9.30 1.52 5.75
C TYR A 169 -7.81 1.80 5.66
N SER A 170 -7.01 0.92 6.26
CA SER A 170 -5.57 0.83 6.00
C SER A 170 -5.19 -0.57 5.52
N PHE A 171 -4.36 -0.62 4.48
CA PHE A 171 -3.85 -1.83 3.86
C PHE A 171 -2.34 -1.93 4.05
N GLU A 172 -1.86 -3.11 4.46
CA GLU A 172 -0.45 -3.45 4.47
C GLU A 172 -0.22 -4.49 3.36
N VAL A 173 0.62 -4.16 2.39
CA VAL A 173 0.82 -4.94 1.16
C VAL A 173 2.26 -5.38 1.09
N VAL A 174 2.50 -6.67 0.86
CA VAL A 174 3.83 -7.25 0.65
C VAL A 174 4.00 -7.60 -0.83
N LEU A 175 5.15 -7.24 -1.42
CA LEU A 175 5.46 -7.49 -2.82
C LEU A 175 5.97 -8.93 -3.03
N ASN A 176 5.53 -9.58 -4.12
CA ASN A 176 5.94 -10.93 -4.49
C ASN A 176 7.05 -10.87 -5.56
N GLY A 177 8.21 -10.34 -5.16
CA GLY A 177 9.41 -10.19 -5.98
C GLY A 177 9.70 -8.75 -6.38
N SER A 178 10.77 -8.55 -7.16
CA SER A 178 11.20 -7.22 -7.60
C SER A 178 10.15 -6.58 -8.50
N VAL A 179 9.71 -5.38 -8.14
CA VAL A 179 8.77 -4.54 -8.89
C VAL A 179 9.38 -3.16 -9.06
N SER A 180 9.14 -2.54 -10.20
CA SER A 180 9.53 -1.17 -10.48
C SER A 180 8.69 -0.16 -9.69
N LYS A 181 9.20 1.07 -9.52
CA LYS A 181 8.46 2.18 -8.91
C LYS A 181 7.07 2.39 -9.57
N ALA A 182 7.01 2.26 -10.90
CA ALA A 182 5.77 2.40 -11.66
C ALA A 182 4.77 1.27 -11.38
N GLU A 183 5.25 0.02 -11.27
CA GLU A 183 4.41 -1.11 -10.84
C GLU A 183 3.92 -0.93 -9.41
N VAL A 184 4.75 -0.43 -8.49
CA VAL A 184 4.31 -0.12 -7.11
C VAL A 184 3.20 0.94 -7.10
N ALA A 185 3.34 2.02 -7.88
CA ALA A 185 2.29 3.04 -8.01
C ALA A 185 0.99 2.47 -8.60
N ALA A 186 1.08 1.47 -9.48
CA ALA A 186 -0.09 0.76 -10.00
C ALA A 186 -0.74 -0.14 -8.95
N ILE A 187 0.06 -0.90 -8.18
CA ILE A 187 -0.43 -1.74 -7.07
C ILE A 187 -1.16 -0.86 -6.05
N VAL A 188 -0.57 0.28 -5.68
CA VAL A 188 -1.20 1.25 -4.76
C VAL A 188 -2.59 1.66 -5.26
N ARG A 189 -2.74 1.96 -6.55
CA ARG A 189 -4.04 2.33 -7.13
C ARG A 189 -5.04 1.19 -7.09
N GLN A 190 -4.66 0.01 -7.54
CA GLN A 190 -5.53 -1.17 -7.50
C GLN A 190 -6.02 -1.47 -6.08
N VAL A 191 -5.12 -1.47 -5.09
CA VAL A 191 -5.46 -1.70 -3.69
C VAL A 191 -6.35 -0.58 -3.14
N THR A 192 -6.09 0.67 -3.56
CA THR A 192 -6.91 1.81 -3.17
C THR A 192 -8.32 1.70 -3.72
N ASP A 193 -8.49 1.35 -4.99
CA ASP A 193 -9.79 1.16 -5.63
C ASP A 193 -10.58 0.00 -5.00
N GLU A 194 -9.91 -1.10 -4.66
CA GLU A 194 -10.50 -2.19 -3.88
C GLU A 194 -10.91 -1.71 -2.47
N GLY A 195 -10.06 -0.90 -1.84
CA GLY A 195 -10.29 -0.32 -0.52
C GLY A 195 -11.49 0.61 -0.47
N GLN A 196 -11.68 1.45 -1.48
CA GLN A 196 -12.84 2.35 -1.62
C GLN A 196 -14.16 1.56 -1.54
N LYS A 197 -14.20 0.39 -2.18
CA LYS A 197 -15.41 -0.44 -2.31
C LYS A 197 -15.49 -1.56 -1.27
N ARG A 198 -14.58 -1.60 -0.29
CA ARG A 198 -14.54 -2.64 0.74
C ARG A 198 -15.77 -2.52 1.67
N ARG A 199 -16.23 -3.66 2.19
CA ARG A 199 -17.37 -3.79 3.13
C ARG A 199 -17.01 -4.52 4.42
N TYR A 200 -15.72 -4.62 4.73
CA TYR A 200 -15.24 -5.17 5.98
C TYR A 200 -15.53 -4.20 7.14
N HIS A 201 -15.99 -4.69 8.29
CA HIS A 201 -16.22 -3.87 9.48
C HIS A 201 -15.57 -4.54 10.68
N ARG A 202 -14.86 -3.78 11.52
CA ARG A 202 -14.18 -4.35 12.71
C ARG A 202 -15.16 -4.85 13.78
N ASN A 203 -16.40 -4.37 13.79
CA ASN A 203 -17.47 -4.81 14.69
C ASN A 203 -18.85 -4.33 14.21
N HIS A 204 -19.91 -4.83 14.85
CA HIS A 204 -21.31 -4.54 14.53
C HIS A 204 -21.71 -3.07 14.69
N MET A 205 -21.03 -2.29 15.54
CA MET A 205 -21.34 -0.87 15.71
C MET A 205 -20.87 -0.07 14.49
N VAL A 206 -19.67 -0.37 13.98
CA VAL A 206 -19.14 0.26 12.77
C VAL A 206 -19.96 -0.14 11.54
N GLU A 207 -20.35 -1.41 11.46
CA GLU A 207 -21.28 -1.90 10.43
C GLU A 207 -22.62 -1.17 10.48
N GLY A 208 -23.22 -1.02 11.66
CA GLY A 208 -24.50 -0.29 11.81
C GLY A 208 -24.40 1.19 11.40
N GLN A 209 -23.25 1.82 11.60
CA GLN A 209 -23.01 3.21 11.20
C GLN A 209 -22.82 3.36 9.69
N TRP A 210 -22.04 2.47 9.06
CA TRP A 210 -21.55 2.68 7.70
C TRP A 210 -22.13 1.75 6.64
N GLY A 211 -22.58 0.54 7.00
CA GLY A 211 -23.20 -0.42 6.10
C GLY A 211 -22.50 -0.51 4.73
N ASP A 212 -23.28 -0.28 3.67
CA ASP A 212 -22.82 -0.34 2.28
C ASP A 212 -22.17 0.94 1.75
N THR A 213 -21.88 1.92 2.62
CA THR A 213 -21.17 3.15 2.23
C THR A 213 -19.75 2.82 1.77
N ASP A 214 -19.29 3.50 0.73
CA ASP A 214 -17.89 3.47 0.30
C ASP A 214 -16.97 4.13 1.32
N ALA A 215 -15.69 3.77 1.31
CA ALA A 215 -14.71 4.40 2.17
C ALA A 215 -14.44 5.84 1.73
N TYR A 216 -14.17 6.72 2.69
CA TYR A 216 -13.76 8.10 2.44
C TYR A 216 -12.25 8.27 2.49
N VAL A 217 -11.54 7.36 3.17
CA VAL A 217 -10.08 7.41 3.28
C VAL A 217 -9.52 6.00 3.14
N VAL A 218 -8.48 5.87 2.34
CA VAL A 218 -7.71 4.64 2.22
C VAL A 218 -6.23 4.96 2.37
N TRP A 219 -5.58 4.25 3.29
CA TRP A 219 -4.11 4.22 3.39
C TRP A 219 -3.58 2.90 2.86
N THR A 220 -2.45 2.94 2.16
CA THR A 220 -1.75 1.73 1.73
C THR A 220 -0.28 1.84 2.08
N TYR A 221 0.28 0.81 2.72
CA TYR A 221 1.70 0.70 3.05
C TYR A 221 2.30 -0.45 2.23
N ILE A 222 3.34 -0.17 1.44
CA ILE A 222 3.97 -1.15 0.57
C ILE A 222 5.29 -1.62 1.17
N TYR A 223 5.42 -2.93 1.37
CA TYR A 223 6.59 -3.60 1.91
C TYR A 223 7.22 -4.50 0.84
N PRO A 224 8.52 -4.34 0.54
CA PRO A 224 9.19 -5.19 -0.46
C PRO A 224 9.29 -6.67 -0.09
N SER A 225 9.28 -7.00 1.20
CA SER A 225 9.31 -8.38 1.68
C SER A 225 8.50 -8.55 2.97
N ALA A 226 8.30 -9.81 3.38
CA ALA A 226 7.71 -10.13 4.68
C ALA A 226 8.61 -9.68 5.86
N GLU A 227 9.93 -9.65 5.66
CA GLU A 227 10.87 -9.14 6.66
C GLU A 227 10.75 -7.62 6.82
N ASP A 228 10.63 -6.89 5.70
CA ASP A 228 10.37 -5.45 5.74
C ASP A 228 9.04 -5.14 6.46
N HIS A 229 8.02 -5.96 6.20
CA HIS A 229 6.73 -5.87 6.87
C HIS A 229 6.84 -6.06 8.38
N SER A 230 7.52 -7.12 8.84
CA SER A 230 7.67 -7.39 10.28
C SER A 230 8.47 -6.30 11.01
N ARG A 231 9.35 -5.59 10.29
CA ARG A 231 10.13 -4.45 10.79
C ARG A 231 9.49 -3.09 10.56
N ARG A 232 8.31 -3.04 9.95
CA ARG A 232 7.60 -1.79 9.57
C ARG A 232 8.39 -0.90 8.59
N ASN A 233 9.34 -1.45 7.86
CA ASN A 233 10.18 -0.74 6.88
C ASN A 233 9.53 -0.72 5.49
N HIS A 234 8.53 0.11 5.29
CA HIS A 234 7.85 0.24 3.99
C HIS A 234 8.70 1.05 3.00
N VAL A 235 8.66 0.68 1.72
CA VAL A 235 9.30 1.45 0.64
C VAL A 235 8.51 2.72 0.30
N CYS A 236 7.19 2.66 0.46
CA CYS A 236 6.31 3.81 0.36
C CYS A 236 5.02 3.61 1.14
N ARG A 237 4.35 4.72 1.40
CA ARG A 237 2.98 4.77 1.93
C ARG A 237 2.15 5.67 1.04
N SER A 238 0.85 5.43 0.98
CA SER A 238 -0.07 6.26 0.23
C SER A 238 -1.29 6.65 1.05
N ILE A 239 -1.91 7.75 0.61
CA ILE A 239 -3.19 8.21 1.13
C ILE A 239 -4.09 8.65 -0.01
N TRP A 240 -5.33 8.21 0.05
CA TRP A 240 -6.42 8.71 -0.77
C TRP A 240 -7.52 9.26 0.13
N ILE A 241 -8.07 10.41 -0.22
CA ILE A 241 -9.14 11.08 0.52
C ILE A 241 -10.24 11.46 -0.46
N HIS A 242 -11.43 10.91 -0.27
CA HIS A 242 -12.59 11.22 -1.09
C HIS A 242 -12.96 12.70 -1.00
N ASP A 243 -13.33 13.31 -2.14
CA ASP A 243 -13.55 14.75 -2.22
C ASP A 243 -14.68 15.27 -1.33
N SER A 244 -15.69 14.41 -1.11
CA SER A 244 -16.86 14.74 -0.31
C SER A 244 -16.61 14.74 1.20
N LEU A 245 -15.44 14.33 1.69
CA LEU A 245 -15.17 14.28 3.12
C LEU A 245 -15.00 15.70 3.68
N ALA A 246 -15.79 16.07 4.69
CA ALA A 246 -15.75 17.42 5.25
C ALA A 246 -14.33 17.77 5.76
N PRO A 247 -13.83 19.00 5.55
CA PRO A 247 -12.44 19.39 5.85
C PRO A 247 -11.98 19.05 7.28
N GLU A 248 -12.84 19.21 8.27
CA GLU A 248 -12.58 18.90 9.68
C GLU A 248 -12.36 17.40 9.96
N PHE A 249 -12.84 16.53 9.06
CA PHE A 249 -12.64 15.08 9.14
C PHE A 249 -11.60 14.59 8.15
N ARG A 250 -10.92 15.46 7.40
CA ARG A 250 -9.83 15.05 6.52
C ARG A 250 -8.57 14.80 7.35
N PRO A 251 -7.93 13.62 7.23
CA PRO A 251 -6.64 13.41 7.84
C PRO A 251 -5.57 14.29 7.18
N MET A 252 -4.43 14.44 7.86
CA MET A 252 -3.27 15.08 7.26
C MET A 252 -2.81 14.28 6.04
N GLY A 253 -2.69 14.96 4.90
CA GLY A 253 -2.14 14.38 3.68
C GLY A 253 -0.64 14.11 3.80
N PHE A 254 -0.07 13.48 2.78
CA PHE A 254 1.37 13.31 2.66
C PHE A 254 1.96 14.32 1.69
N ASP A 255 3.23 14.66 1.90
CA ASP A 255 4.03 15.42 0.94
C ASP A 255 4.64 14.42 -0.05
N GLY A 256 3.93 14.14 -1.13
CA GLY A 256 4.24 13.03 -2.03
C GLY A 256 3.77 13.26 -3.46
N GLU A 257 4.04 12.28 -4.32
CA GLU A 257 3.63 12.35 -5.73
C GLU A 257 2.18 11.88 -5.90
N ASN A 258 1.40 12.60 -6.71
CA ASN A 258 0.07 12.15 -7.11
C ASN A 258 0.22 11.11 -8.23
N VAL A 259 -0.20 9.87 -7.97
CA VAL A 259 -0.09 8.75 -8.93
C VAL A 259 -1.38 8.53 -9.73
N GLY A 260 -2.34 9.45 -9.66
CA GLY A 260 -3.66 9.35 -10.30
C GLY A 260 -4.78 9.31 -9.27
N ASP A 261 -5.98 9.77 -9.66
CA ASP A 261 -7.22 9.70 -8.86
C ASP A 261 -7.10 10.30 -7.45
N ASN A 262 -6.27 11.34 -7.31
CA ASN A 262 -5.96 12.01 -6.03
C ASN A 262 -5.32 11.09 -4.98
N ILE A 263 -4.61 10.04 -5.44
CA ILE A 263 -3.85 9.14 -4.60
C ILE A 263 -2.44 9.69 -4.47
N ILE A 264 -2.06 10.08 -3.26
CA ILE A 264 -0.74 10.65 -2.97
C ILE A 264 0.16 9.55 -2.40
N VAL A 265 1.32 9.34 -3.02
CA VAL A 265 2.34 8.37 -2.61
C VAL A 265 3.56 9.10 -2.07
N ASP A 266 3.94 8.76 -0.84
CA ASP A 266 5.11 9.24 -0.13
C ASP A 266 6.16 8.12 -0.07
N TRP A 267 7.30 8.34 -0.71
CA TRP A 267 8.38 7.37 -0.85
C TRP A 267 9.39 7.52 0.29
N SER A 268 9.80 6.40 0.87
CA SER A 268 10.72 6.43 2.01
C SER A 268 12.16 6.65 1.57
N ASP A 269 12.70 7.84 1.83
CA ASP A 269 14.12 8.16 1.62
C ASP A 269 15.07 7.34 2.51
N LYS A 270 14.53 6.68 3.54
CA LYS A 270 15.32 5.91 4.53
C LYS A 270 15.27 4.40 4.28
N TYR A 271 14.45 3.93 3.33
CA TYR A 271 14.23 2.51 3.12
C TYR A 271 15.55 1.76 2.88
N ASP A 272 16.35 2.19 1.90
CA ASP A 272 17.60 1.51 1.54
C ASP A 272 18.59 1.48 2.71
N PHE A 273 18.72 2.59 3.44
CA PHE A 273 19.57 2.67 4.62
C PHE A 273 19.15 1.68 5.72
N LEU A 274 17.86 1.61 6.02
CA LEU A 274 17.34 0.71 7.06
C LEU A 274 17.49 -0.76 6.63
N THR A 275 17.26 -1.08 5.36
CA THR A 275 17.46 -2.43 4.81
C THR A 275 18.92 -2.87 4.88
N GLU A 276 19.87 -2.00 4.49
CA GLU A 276 21.30 -2.27 4.62
C GLU A 276 21.70 -2.45 6.09
N HIS A 277 21.21 -1.58 6.98
CA HIS A 277 21.51 -1.66 8.40
C HIS A 277 21.02 -2.97 9.02
N VAL A 278 19.77 -3.36 8.73
CA VAL A 278 19.19 -4.62 9.20
C VAL A 278 19.99 -5.81 8.68
N SER A 279 20.28 -5.86 7.37
CA SER A 279 20.99 -7.02 6.79
C SER A 279 22.40 -7.21 7.34
N THR A 280 23.08 -6.13 7.74
CA THR A 280 24.44 -6.15 8.29
C THR A 280 24.50 -6.36 9.81
N HIS A 281 23.39 -6.12 10.52
CA HIS A 281 23.31 -6.20 11.99
C HIS A 281 22.33 -7.28 12.48
N THR A 282 21.96 -8.24 11.62
CA THR A 282 21.12 -9.38 12.00
C THR A 282 21.98 -10.59 12.36
N LEU A 283 21.70 -11.21 13.51
CA LEU A 283 22.38 -12.43 13.95
C LEU A 283 21.89 -13.66 13.16
N SER A 284 22.74 -14.69 13.07
CA SER A 284 22.26 -16.02 12.72
C SER A 284 21.39 -16.58 13.84
N LYS A 285 20.57 -17.59 13.53
CA LYS A 285 19.70 -18.24 14.53
C LYS A 285 20.48 -18.84 15.68
N GLU A 286 21.62 -19.48 15.40
CA GLU A 286 22.49 -20.11 16.40
C GLU A 286 23.13 -19.06 17.32
N ALA A 287 23.61 -17.95 16.75
CA ALA A 287 24.18 -16.86 17.51
C ALA A 287 23.12 -16.20 18.39
N TYR A 288 21.95 -15.90 17.82
CA TYR A 288 20.83 -15.30 18.55
C TYR A 288 20.38 -16.20 19.71
N PHE A 289 20.17 -17.50 19.49
CA PHE A 289 19.76 -18.43 20.56
C PHE A 289 20.81 -18.61 21.64
N SER A 290 22.09 -18.56 21.28
CA SER A 290 23.20 -18.61 22.26
C SER A 290 23.16 -17.40 23.20
N GLU A 291 22.71 -16.24 22.72
CA GLU A 291 22.54 -15.04 23.52
C GLU A 291 21.25 -15.09 24.37
N VAL A 292 20.09 -15.39 23.77
CA VAL A 292 18.81 -15.15 24.45
C VAL A 292 18.32 -16.30 25.34
N LEU A 293 18.65 -17.56 25.03
CA LEU A 293 18.13 -18.70 25.80
C LEU A 293 18.58 -18.70 27.28
N PRO A 294 19.87 -18.47 27.62
CA PRO A 294 20.29 -18.38 29.02
C PRO A 294 19.52 -17.29 29.78
N ARG A 295 19.37 -16.12 29.17
CA ARG A 295 18.65 -14.97 29.73
C ARG A 295 17.17 -15.29 29.98
N ILE A 296 16.51 -16.00 29.06
CA ILE A 296 15.12 -16.45 29.26
C ILE A 296 15.00 -17.33 30.51
N TYR A 297 15.94 -18.26 30.75
CA TYR A 297 15.92 -19.09 31.95
C TYR A 297 16.14 -18.28 33.23
N GLU A 298 17.07 -17.32 33.21
CA GLU A 298 17.31 -16.39 34.32
C GLU A 298 16.05 -15.57 34.64
N LEU A 299 15.41 -14.98 33.62
CA LEU A 299 14.19 -14.17 33.78
C LEU A 299 13.02 -15.00 34.34
N LYS A 300 12.86 -16.26 33.92
CA LYS A 300 11.82 -17.17 34.46
C LYS A 300 12.06 -17.47 35.94
N SER A 301 13.30 -17.75 36.31
CA SER A 301 13.68 -17.97 37.71
C SER A 301 13.40 -16.73 38.54
N ALA A 302 13.81 -15.56 38.06
CA ALA A 302 13.60 -14.29 38.73
C ALA A 302 12.11 -13.96 38.92
N LEU A 303 11.27 -14.16 37.89
CA LEU A 303 9.83 -13.96 37.98
C LEU A 303 9.21 -14.77 39.14
N THR A 304 9.62 -16.03 39.30
CA THR A 304 9.10 -16.90 40.37
C THR A 304 9.40 -16.32 41.76
N THR A 305 10.63 -15.86 41.97
CA THR A 305 11.02 -15.21 43.23
C THR A 305 10.26 -13.91 43.47
N ILE A 306 10.18 -13.05 42.45
CA ILE A 306 9.50 -11.75 42.53
C ILE A 306 8.01 -11.94 42.82
N GLU A 307 7.35 -12.86 42.13
CA GLU A 307 5.94 -13.16 42.30
C GLU A 307 5.63 -13.61 43.73
N ALA A 308 6.43 -14.51 44.29
CA ALA A 308 6.25 -14.96 45.68
C ALA A 308 6.34 -13.79 46.68
N ASN A 309 7.34 -12.92 46.54
CA ASN A 309 7.54 -11.79 47.44
C ASN A 309 6.48 -10.69 47.23
N LEU A 310 6.07 -10.42 46.00
CA LEU A 310 5.04 -9.41 45.68
C LEU A 310 3.66 -9.84 46.19
N LEU A 311 3.32 -11.13 46.09
CA LEU A 311 2.08 -11.66 46.64
C LEU A 311 2.08 -11.67 48.18
N ALA A 312 3.23 -11.95 48.81
CA ALA A 312 3.36 -11.82 50.26
C ALA A 312 3.14 -10.37 50.72
N LEU A 313 3.68 -9.39 49.99
CA LEU A 313 3.39 -7.96 50.22
C LEU A 313 1.90 -7.67 50.05
N ALA A 314 1.27 -8.16 48.97
CA ALA A 314 -0.15 -7.95 48.70
C ALA A 314 -1.08 -8.54 49.77
N ASN A 315 -0.70 -9.68 50.35
CA ASN A 315 -1.43 -10.33 51.43
C ASN A 315 -1.12 -9.74 52.82
N SER A 316 -0.25 -8.72 52.90
CA SER A 316 0.26 -8.17 54.16
C SER A 316 1.06 -9.18 55.00
N ASP A 317 1.58 -10.24 54.38
CA ASP A 317 2.49 -11.22 55.00
C ASP A 317 3.94 -10.71 55.07
N SER A 318 4.24 -9.62 54.36
CA SER A 318 5.56 -8.97 54.29
C SER A 318 5.39 -7.45 54.20
N GLN A 319 6.42 -6.69 54.59
CA GLN A 319 6.46 -5.23 54.47
C GLN A 319 7.16 -4.80 53.16
N GLU A 320 6.90 -3.58 52.69
CA GLU A 320 7.54 -3.04 51.48
C GLU A 320 9.08 -3.11 51.56
N THR A 321 9.66 -2.80 52.72
CA THR A 321 11.12 -2.86 52.93
C THR A 321 11.68 -4.27 52.76
N ASP A 322 10.94 -5.27 53.21
CA ASP A 322 11.34 -6.67 53.14
C ASP A 322 11.21 -7.19 51.71
N PHE A 323 10.12 -6.84 51.01
CA PHE A 323 9.95 -7.10 49.58
C PHE A 323 11.13 -6.55 48.76
N LEU A 324 11.51 -5.30 48.99
CA LEU A 324 12.60 -4.66 48.27
C LEU A 324 13.96 -5.29 48.57
N ALA A 325 14.24 -5.58 49.85
CA ALA A 325 15.48 -6.24 50.23
C ALA A 325 15.58 -7.66 49.68
N ALA A 326 14.48 -8.43 49.70
CA ALA A 326 14.44 -9.81 49.25
C ALA A 326 14.52 -9.96 47.72
N THR A 327 14.24 -8.90 46.95
CA THR A 327 14.25 -8.93 45.48
C THR A 327 15.36 -8.07 44.85
N GLU A 328 16.29 -7.55 45.65
CA GLU A 328 17.37 -6.65 45.20
C GLU A 328 18.25 -7.29 44.11
N ALA A 329 18.60 -8.56 44.29
CA ALA A 329 19.47 -9.30 43.38
C ALA A 329 18.77 -9.54 42.03
N GLU A 330 17.53 -10.02 42.05
CA GLU A 330 16.70 -10.22 40.86
C GLU A 330 16.45 -8.91 40.12
N ARG A 331 16.14 -7.84 40.85
CA ARG A 331 15.94 -6.51 40.28
C ARG A 331 17.18 -6.02 39.54
N SER A 332 18.34 -6.10 40.18
CA SER A 332 19.61 -5.69 39.59
C SER A 332 19.89 -6.48 38.32
N ARG A 333 19.71 -7.81 38.37
CA ARG A 333 19.98 -8.67 37.22
C ARG A 333 19.00 -8.46 36.06
N ILE A 334 17.71 -8.27 36.33
CA ILE A 334 16.73 -7.97 35.27
C ILE A 334 17.03 -6.61 34.62
N ASN A 335 17.48 -5.62 35.39
CA ASN A 335 17.90 -4.33 34.83
C ASN A 335 19.09 -4.50 33.87
N GLU A 336 20.10 -5.30 34.23
CA GLU A 336 21.19 -5.64 33.31
C GLU A 336 20.68 -6.35 32.05
N ILE A 337 19.86 -7.40 32.20
CA ILE A 337 19.31 -8.16 31.07
C ILE A 337 18.46 -7.27 30.15
N TYR A 338 17.71 -6.31 30.69
CA TYR A 338 16.93 -5.36 29.90
C TYR A 338 17.81 -4.58 28.92
N PHE A 339 18.92 -4.02 29.40
CA PHE A 339 19.86 -3.29 28.54
C PHE A 339 20.64 -4.24 27.63
N GLU A 340 21.08 -5.39 28.12
CA GLU A 340 21.73 -6.40 27.30
C GLU A 340 20.86 -6.80 26.10
N ILE A 341 19.55 -7.06 26.31
CA ILE A 341 18.60 -7.39 25.23
C ILE A 341 18.39 -6.21 24.29
N THR A 342 18.24 -5.00 24.83
CA THR A 342 18.03 -3.79 24.02
C THR A 342 19.22 -3.50 23.09
N ASP A 343 20.44 -3.80 23.55
CA ASP A 343 21.68 -3.58 22.80
C ASP A 343 22.06 -4.77 21.88
N LEU A 344 21.26 -5.86 21.87
CA LEU A 344 21.53 -6.99 20.99
C LEU A 344 21.36 -6.60 19.51
N PRO A 345 22.20 -7.14 18.61
CA PRO A 345 21.91 -7.07 17.18
C PRO A 345 20.60 -7.80 16.86
N TYR A 346 19.99 -7.47 15.73
CA TYR A 346 18.64 -7.90 15.40
C TYR A 346 18.49 -9.42 15.36
N ALA A 347 17.36 -9.91 15.88
CA ALA A 347 16.94 -11.29 15.67
C ALA A 347 16.75 -11.59 14.18
N PRO A 348 17.06 -12.82 13.72
CA PRO A 348 16.73 -13.26 12.38
C PRO A 348 15.20 -13.28 12.18
N PHE A 349 14.75 -13.11 10.94
CA PHE A 349 13.33 -12.98 10.60
C PHE A 349 12.44 -14.07 11.23
N GLU A 350 12.87 -15.33 11.18
CA GLU A 350 12.12 -16.46 11.75
C GLU A 350 11.98 -16.43 13.28
N CYS A 351 12.77 -15.61 13.98
CA CYS A 351 12.74 -15.42 15.43
C CYS A 351 12.11 -14.09 15.85
N ARG A 352 11.66 -13.24 14.91
CA ARG A 352 11.25 -11.86 15.22
C ARG A 352 10.05 -11.77 16.15
N ASP A 353 9.07 -12.65 16.00
CA ASP A 353 7.90 -12.68 16.88
C ASP A 353 8.32 -13.08 18.31
N MET A 354 9.19 -14.07 18.43
CA MET A 354 9.76 -14.49 19.73
C MET A 354 10.54 -13.35 20.38
N ASP A 355 11.40 -12.68 19.62
CA ASP A 355 12.20 -11.53 20.05
C ASP A 355 11.33 -10.39 20.58
N THR A 356 10.27 -10.05 19.85
CA THR A 356 9.29 -9.03 20.28
C THR A 356 8.61 -9.43 21.61
N LYS A 357 8.30 -10.72 21.81
CA LYS A 357 7.75 -11.20 23.08
C LYS A 357 8.79 -11.22 24.20
N LEU A 358 10.06 -11.46 23.90
CA LEU A 358 11.15 -11.38 24.86
C LEU A 358 11.36 -9.95 25.35
N GLU A 359 11.47 -8.98 24.43
CA GLU A 359 11.55 -7.54 24.74
C GLU A 359 10.37 -7.09 25.61
N SER A 360 9.15 -7.50 25.24
CA SER A 360 7.95 -7.19 26.02
C SER A 360 8.00 -7.83 27.42
N PHE A 361 8.45 -9.08 27.53
CA PHE A 361 8.51 -9.81 28.80
C PHE A 361 9.52 -9.15 29.76
N VAL A 362 10.73 -8.84 29.28
CA VAL A 362 11.74 -8.17 30.10
C VAL A 362 11.31 -6.77 30.49
N ALA A 363 10.64 -6.02 29.61
CA ALA A 363 10.10 -4.70 29.92
C ALA A 363 9.02 -4.75 31.02
N PHE A 364 8.06 -5.67 30.93
CA PHE A 364 7.02 -5.80 31.97
C PHE A 364 7.59 -6.28 33.30
N LEU A 365 8.59 -7.18 33.30
CA LEU A 365 9.31 -7.55 34.52
C LEU A 365 10.04 -6.36 35.12
N HIS A 366 10.75 -5.60 34.30
CA HIS A 366 11.50 -4.40 34.73
C HIS A 366 10.59 -3.34 35.35
N ASN A 367 9.40 -3.16 34.77
CA ASN A 367 8.42 -2.18 35.24
C ASN A 367 7.78 -2.52 36.59
N ILE A 368 7.94 -3.74 37.14
CA ILE A 368 7.38 -4.11 38.46
C ILE A 368 7.87 -3.15 39.54
N TRP A 369 9.12 -2.68 39.48
CA TRP A 369 9.70 -1.81 40.51
C TRP A 369 9.72 -0.33 40.15
N LEU A 370 9.28 0.04 38.94
CA LEU A 370 9.25 1.43 38.48
C LEU A 370 8.58 2.35 39.52
N PHE A 371 7.51 1.85 40.14
CA PHE A 371 6.72 2.57 41.13
C PHE A 371 7.39 2.65 42.51
N TYR A 372 8.36 1.80 42.83
CA TYR A 372 9.11 1.79 44.11
C TYR A 372 10.44 2.56 44.06
N SER A 373 10.75 3.19 42.92
CA SER A 373 11.84 4.16 42.80
C SER A 373 11.64 5.38 43.72
N ASP A 374 12.69 6.17 43.95
CA ASP A 374 12.59 7.40 44.76
C ASP A 374 11.51 8.35 44.20
N GLU A 375 11.46 8.50 42.89
CA GLU A 375 10.43 9.28 42.20
C GLU A 375 9.04 8.62 42.33
N GLY A 376 8.97 7.29 42.23
CA GLY A 376 7.71 6.58 42.34
C GLY A 376 7.09 6.64 43.74
N ARG A 377 7.90 6.58 44.80
CA ARG A 377 7.41 6.71 46.18
C ARG A 377 6.91 8.12 46.53
N THR A 378 7.37 9.13 45.80
CA THR A 378 6.87 10.50 45.94
C THR A 378 5.64 10.78 45.07
N SER A 379 5.49 10.06 43.95
CA SER A 379 4.41 10.26 42.97
C SER A 379 3.14 9.46 43.28
N TRP A 380 3.25 8.29 43.93
CA TRP A 380 2.13 7.38 44.18
C TRP A 380 2.10 6.92 45.64
N ASP A 381 0.90 6.75 46.20
CA ASP A 381 0.72 6.11 47.50
C ASP A 381 1.02 4.60 47.45
N GLU A 382 1.16 3.98 48.61
CA GLU A 382 1.55 2.57 48.76
C GLU A 382 0.60 1.61 48.05
N GLN A 383 -0.70 1.85 48.15
CA GLN A 383 -1.72 1.01 47.50
C GLN A 383 -1.59 1.10 45.98
N SER A 384 -1.46 2.32 45.45
CA SER A 384 -1.33 2.56 44.01
C SER A 384 -0.06 1.91 43.45
N ARG A 385 1.07 2.00 44.17
CA ARG A 385 2.32 1.31 43.77
C ARG A 385 2.10 -0.20 43.67
N LEU A 386 1.51 -0.79 44.70
CA LEU A 386 1.25 -2.23 44.74
C LEU A 386 0.33 -2.68 43.61
N GLU A 387 -0.79 -1.99 43.38
CA GLU A 387 -1.74 -2.31 42.31
C GLU A 387 -1.08 -2.25 40.92
N GLN A 388 -0.29 -1.21 40.67
CA GLN A 388 0.43 -1.04 39.40
C GLN A 388 1.48 -2.15 39.22
N SER A 389 2.24 -2.50 40.25
CA SER A 389 3.22 -3.60 40.20
C SER A 389 2.56 -4.97 39.99
N LEU A 390 1.41 -5.23 40.61
CA LEU A 390 0.61 -6.44 40.38
C LEU A 390 0.10 -6.51 38.93
N GLN A 391 -0.26 -5.37 38.34
CA GLN A 391 -0.64 -5.28 36.93
C GLN A 391 0.55 -5.58 36.00
N GLN A 392 1.73 -5.01 36.26
CA GLN A 392 2.94 -5.30 35.48
C GLN A 392 3.31 -6.79 35.58
N ARG A 393 3.21 -7.40 36.76
CA ARG A 393 3.35 -8.85 36.95
C ARG A 393 2.38 -9.63 36.07
N SER A 394 1.11 -9.24 36.03
CA SER A 394 0.11 -9.90 35.17
C SER A 394 0.50 -9.86 33.69
N TYR A 395 0.95 -8.70 33.20
CA TYR A 395 1.44 -8.56 31.82
C TYR A 395 2.71 -9.37 31.56
N ALA A 396 3.63 -9.44 32.52
CA ALA A 396 4.82 -10.29 32.43
C ALA A 396 4.44 -11.78 32.31
N CYS A 397 3.54 -12.28 33.16
CA CYS A 397 3.07 -13.67 33.10
C CYS A 397 2.34 -14.00 31.78
N GLU A 398 1.52 -13.07 31.27
CA GLU A 398 0.87 -13.24 29.98
C GLU A 398 1.87 -13.28 28.83
N THR A 399 2.80 -12.33 28.82
CA THR A 399 3.81 -12.23 27.77
C THR A 399 4.76 -13.42 27.81
N LEU A 400 5.09 -13.95 28.99
CA LEU A 400 5.89 -15.17 29.12
C LEU A 400 5.23 -16.37 28.43
N ARG A 401 3.92 -16.54 28.57
CA ARG A 401 3.18 -17.60 27.87
C ARG A 401 3.25 -17.44 26.34
N HIS A 402 3.14 -16.19 25.86
CA HIS A 402 3.32 -15.89 24.44
C HIS A 402 4.75 -16.14 23.96
N LEU A 403 5.75 -15.76 24.76
CA LEU A 403 7.16 -16.02 24.47
C LEU A 403 7.44 -17.52 24.38
N GLU A 404 6.91 -18.33 25.30
CA GLU A 404 7.06 -19.79 25.26
C GLU A 404 6.42 -20.40 24.01
N TYR A 405 5.26 -19.88 23.60
CA TYR A 405 4.60 -20.29 22.37
C TYR A 405 5.44 -19.93 21.13
N GLU A 406 5.92 -18.70 21.01
CA GLU A 406 6.77 -18.31 19.87
C GLU A 406 8.11 -19.06 19.86
N LEU A 407 8.71 -19.29 21.03
CA LEU A 407 9.91 -20.12 21.17
C LEU A 407 9.67 -21.55 20.69
N SER A 408 8.47 -22.10 20.85
CA SER A 408 8.12 -23.44 20.37
C SER A 408 8.00 -23.54 18.84
N LYS A 409 7.74 -22.42 18.14
CA LYS A 409 7.72 -22.38 16.67
C LYS A 409 9.13 -22.20 16.09
N ALA A 410 9.97 -21.47 16.81
CA ALA A 410 11.33 -21.16 16.39
C ALA A 410 12.30 -22.33 16.66
N ARG A 411 11.97 -23.24 17.57
CA ARG A 411 12.68 -24.51 17.78
C ARG A 411 12.23 -25.57 16.79
#